data_AF-A0A0B2ULS2-F1
#
_entry.id   AF-A0A0B2ULS2-F1
#
_cell.length_a   1.000
_cell.length_b   1.000
_cell.length_c   1.000
_cell.angle_alpha   90.00
_cell.angle_beta   90.00
_cell.angle_gamma   90.00
#
_symmetry.space_group_name_H-M   'P 1'
#
loop_
_entity.id
_entity.type
_entity.pdbx_description
1 polymer ?
#
loop_
_entity_poly.entity_id
_entity_poly.type
_entity_poly.pdbx_seq_one_letter_code
_entity_poly.pdbx_strand_id
1 'polypeptide(L)'
;MLNTEDLAMLYCDTCANWLHTVCCGFLSNTDKRIPNGKYTCLICSNHITKVECCNALFRRVISVIYNENFLGRSWLCNRLQINSSRAYKQIQKMINQGLLIATKTPKGTVQYQVVTTHTAKNTIKKHFSISAYPDTQKHSNS
;
A
#
# COMPACT_ATOMS: atom_id res chain seq x y z
N MET A 1 -9.98 -5.13 -10.52
CA MET A 1 -10.08 -5.55 -9.11
C MET A 1 -8.71 -5.32 -8.49
N LEU A 2 -8.61 -4.62 -7.35
CA LEU A 2 -7.34 -4.55 -6.61
C LEU A 2 -7.29 -5.82 -5.73
N ASN A 3 -6.13 -6.48 -5.74
CA ASN A 3 -5.78 -7.85 -5.30
C ASN A 3 -6.50 -8.45 -4.06
N THR A 4 -7.01 -9.67 -4.12
CA THR A 4 -7.69 -10.35 -2.99
C THR A 4 -6.75 -10.94 -1.90
N GLU A 5 -5.43 -10.80 -2.02
CA GLU A 5 -4.49 -11.42 -1.06
C GLU A 5 -3.47 -10.41 -0.51
N ASP A 6 -3.66 -10.00 0.75
CA ASP A 6 -2.72 -9.20 1.59
C ASP A 6 -1.37 -9.91 1.86
N LEU A 7 -1.00 -10.89 1.04
CA LEU A 7 0.08 -11.86 1.27
C LEU A 7 1.03 -12.00 0.09
N ALA A 8 0.87 -11.25 -1.00
CA ALA A 8 1.89 -11.21 -2.03
C ALA A 8 3.19 -10.65 -1.42
N MET A 9 4.22 -11.49 -1.30
CA MET A 9 5.52 -11.11 -0.75
C MET A 9 6.60 -11.18 -1.83
N LEU A 10 7.60 -10.29 -1.72
CA LEU A 10 8.82 -10.29 -2.50
C LEU A 10 9.99 -10.66 -1.60
N TYR A 11 10.83 -11.58 -2.07
CA TYR A 11 12.06 -11.97 -1.40
C TYR A 11 13.20 -11.04 -1.80
N CYS A 12 13.85 -10.39 -0.84
CA CYS A 12 15.04 -9.57 -1.10
C CYS A 12 16.30 -10.43 -1.14
N ASP A 13 16.98 -10.50 -2.29
CA ASP A 13 18.21 -11.26 -2.48
C ASP A 13 19.41 -10.74 -1.68
N THR A 14 19.35 -9.50 -1.16
CA THR A 14 20.46 -8.91 -0.40
C THR A 14 20.36 -9.18 1.10
N CYS A 15 19.17 -9.07 1.70
CA CYS A 15 18.98 -9.24 3.15
C CYS A 15 18.16 -10.47 3.53
N ALA A 16 17.78 -11.31 2.56
CA ALA A 16 17.01 -12.53 2.73
C ALA A 16 15.64 -12.35 3.42
N ASN A 17 15.11 -11.12 3.45
CA ASN A 17 13.81 -10.83 4.05
C ASN A 17 12.68 -10.92 3.03
N TRP A 18 11.55 -11.46 3.47
CA TRP A 18 10.28 -11.39 2.75
C TRP A 18 9.53 -10.10 3.09
N LEU A 19 9.11 -9.37 2.07
CA LEU A 19 8.50 -8.07 2.20
C LEU A 19 7.16 -8.04 1.48
N HIS A 20 6.14 -7.43 2.06
CA HIS A 20 4.87 -7.27 1.35
C HIS A 20 5.09 -6.47 0.06
N THR A 21 4.60 -7.00 -1.06
CA THR A 21 4.73 -6.42 -2.40
C THR A 21 4.24 -4.96 -2.44
N VAL A 22 3.12 -4.70 -1.75
CA VAL A 22 2.53 -3.37 -1.59
C VAL A 22 3.37 -2.42 -0.73
N CYS A 23 4.04 -2.94 0.31
CA CYS A 23 4.98 -2.15 1.09
C CYS A 23 6.19 -1.73 0.24
N CYS A 24 6.54 -2.51 -0.78
CA CYS A 24 7.62 -2.21 -1.72
C CYS A 24 7.21 -1.29 -2.88
N GLY A 25 5.94 -0.87 -2.94
CA GLY A 25 5.45 0.04 -3.98
C GLY A 25 4.79 -0.62 -5.17
N PHE A 26 4.63 -1.94 -5.18
CA PHE A 26 4.02 -2.66 -6.30
C PHE A 26 2.57 -3.02 -5.99
N LEU A 27 1.69 -2.94 -6.98
CA LEU A 27 0.26 -3.21 -6.77
C LEU A 27 -0.05 -4.70 -6.58
N SER A 28 0.78 -5.57 -7.15
CA SER A 28 0.70 -7.03 -7.05
C SER A 28 2.07 -7.64 -7.34
N ASN A 29 2.25 -8.92 -7.04
CA ASN A 29 3.45 -9.69 -7.42
C ASN A 29 3.60 -9.89 -8.94
N THR A 30 2.56 -9.55 -9.72
CA THR A 30 2.59 -9.55 -11.18
C THR A 30 2.88 -8.16 -11.77
N ASP A 31 3.23 -7.18 -10.93
CA ASP A 31 3.60 -5.84 -11.40
C ASP A 31 4.86 -5.93 -12.26
N LYS A 32 4.77 -5.52 -13.54
CA LYS A 32 5.85 -5.65 -14.52
C LYS A 32 7.12 -4.87 -14.17
N ARG A 33 7.05 -3.97 -13.18
CA ARG A 33 8.19 -3.21 -12.66
C ARG A 33 9.04 -4.03 -11.69
N ILE A 34 8.51 -5.16 -11.19
CA ILE A 34 9.28 -6.11 -10.40
C ILE A 34 10.29 -6.78 -11.35
N PRO A 35 11.61 -6.80 -11.02
CA PRO A 35 12.61 -7.43 -11.87
C PRO A 35 12.35 -8.93 -12.06
N ASN A 36 12.57 -9.45 -13.28
CA ASN A 36 12.44 -10.87 -13.62
C ASN A 36 13.60 -11.76 -13.10
N GLY A 37 14.18 -11.40 -11.95
CA GLY A 37 15.35 -12.05 -11.39
C GLY A 37 15.59 -11.58 -9.97
N LYS A 38 16.77 -11.02 -9.70
CA LYS A 38 17.11 -10.54 -8.36
C LYS A 38 16.31 -9.30 -7.99
N TYR A 39 15.71 -9.32 -6.81
CA TYR A 39 15.02 -8.19 -6.20
C TYR A 39 15.83 -7.67 -5.00
N THR A 40 16.08 -6.37 -4.98
CA THR A 40 16.70 -5.67 -3.85
C THR A 40 15.70 -4.69 -3.27
N CYS A 41 15.43 -4.80 -1.97
CA CYS A 41 14.47 -3.92 -1.31
C CYS A 41 15.00 -2.49 -1.13
N LEU A 42 14.08 -1.54 -0.92
CA LEU A 42 14.41 -0.12 -0.73
C LEU A 42 15.37 0.17 0.43
N ILE A 43 15.39 -0.69 1.45
CA ILE A 43 16.35 -0.61 2.56
C ILE A 43 17.76 -0.94 2.03
N CYS A 44 17.91 -2.09 1.37
CA CYS A 44 19.18 -2.57 0.85
C CYS A 44 19.71 -1.72 -0.31
N SER A 45 18.83 -1.09 -1.08
CA SER A 45 19.21 -0.15 -2.14
C SER A 45 19.52 1.26 -1.61
N ASN A 46 19.57 1.46 -0.29
CA ASN A 46 19.82 2.75 0.37
C ASN A 46 18.86 3.88 -0.07
N HIS A 47 17.63 3.53 -0.45
CA HIS A 47 16.59 4.47 -0.87
C HIS A 47 15.53 4.72 0.21
N ILE A 48 15.77 4.28 1.45
CA ILE A 48 14.81 4.44 2.53
C ILE A 48 14.86 5.85 3.13
N THR A 49 13.85 6.65 2.80
CA THR A 49 13.59 7.92 3.46
C THR A 49 12.51 7.75 4.54
N LYS A 50 12.42 8.68 5.50
CA LYS A 50 11.30 8.72 6.47
C LYS A 50 9.94 8.79 5.77
N VAL A 51 9.88 9.45 4.62
CA VAL A 51 8.69 9.54 3.76
C VAL A 51 8.35 8.14 3.22
N GLU A 52 9.33 7.38 2.79
CA GLU A 52 9.14 6.03 2.24
C GLU A 52 8.63 5.04 3.29
N CYS A 53 9.15 5.10 4.52
CA CYS A 53 8.61 4.33 5.64
C CYS A 53 7.13 4.63 5.90
N CYS A 54 6.76 5.91 5.87
CA CYS A 54 5.37 6.35 6.04
C CYS A 54 4.48 5.89 4.87
N ASN A 55 5.00 5.88 3.65
CA ASN A 55 4.29 5.44 2.46
C ASN A 55 4.11 3.92 2.42
N ALA A 56 5.08 3.13 2.90
CA ALA A 56 4.97 1.67 2.96
C ALA A 56 3.75 1.20 3.77
N LEU A 57 3.57 1.75 4.98
CA LEU A 57 2.38 1.46 5.79
C LEU A 57 1.10 1.94 5.09
N PHE A 58 1.11 3.14 4.51
CA PHE A 58 -0.08 3.69 3.88
C PHE A 58 -0.51 2.88 2.64
N ARG A 59 0.43 2.41 1.82
CA ARG A 59 0.17 1.50 0.70
C ARG A 59 -0.48 0.21 1.16
N ARG A 60 0.02 -0.38 2.26
CA ARG A 60 -0.59 -1.57 2.86
C ARG A 60 -2.02 -1.31 3.34
N VAL A 61 -2.26 -0.18 4.00
CA VAL A 61 -3.61 0.25 4.43
C VAL A 61 -4.55 0.38 3.23
N ILE A 62 -4.09 1.04 2.15
CA ILE A 62 -4.88 1.17 0.92
C ILE A 62 -5.24 -0.21 0.36
N SER A 63 -4.27 -1.12 0.25
CA SER A 63 -4.53 -2.47 -0.28
C SER A 63 -5.58 -3.19 0.55
N VAL A 64 -5.39 -3.28 1.87
CA VAL A 64 -6.31 -3.97 2.76
C VAL A 64 -7.72 -3.37 2.68
N ILE A 65 -7.86 -2.05 2.76
CA ILE A 65 -9.19 -1.41 2.77
C ILE A 65 -9.90 -1.54 1.42
N TYR A 66 -9.19 -1.53 0.29
CA TYR A 66 -9.81 -1.65 -1.03
C TYR A 66 -10.09 -3.08 -1.45
N ASN A 67 -9.54 -4.07 -0.75
CA ASN A 67 -9.60 -5.47 -1.14
C ASN A 67 -10.44 -6.29 -0.16
N GLU A 68 -10.65 -5.75 1.05
CA GLU A 68 -11.41 -6.37 2.12
C GLU A 68 -12.57 -5.48 2.55
N ASN A 69 -13.51 -6.06 3.28
CA ASN A 69 -14.65 -5.31 3.82
C ASN A 69 -14.22 -4.47 5.04
N PHE A 70 -13.89 -3.20 4.81
CA PHE A 70 -13.41 -2.31 5.88
C PHE A 70 -14.50 -2.01 6.93
N LEU A 71 -14.29 -2.48 8.16
CA LEU A 71 -15.25 -2.34 9.28
C LEU A 71 -14.91 -1.21 10.26
N GLY A 72 -13.90 -0.38 9.95
CA GLY A 72 -13.50 0.75 10.79
C GLY A 72 -12.21 0.52 11.58
N ARG A 73 -11.97 1.42 12.56
CA ARG A 73 -10.67 1.55 13.22
C ARG A 73 -10.23 0.29 13.97
N SER A 74 -11.08 -0.29 14.81
CA SER A 74 -10.72 -1.46 15.62
C SER A 74 -10.38 -2.66 14.73
N TRP A 75 -11.14 -2.84 13.65
CA TRP A 75 -10.86 -3.84 12.64
C TRP A 75 -9.50 -3.61 11.99
N LEU A 76 -9.17 -2.38 11.60
CA LEU A 76 -7.87 -2.06 10.98
C LEU A 76 -6.68 -2.31 11.92
N CYS A 77 -6.83 -1.96 13.21
CA CYS A 77 -5.82 -2.23 14.22
C CYS A 77 -5.50 -3.72 14.29
N ASN A 78 -6.53 -4.56 14.41
CA ASN A 78 -6.38 -6.02 14.48
C ASN A 78 -5.85 -6.57 13.16
N ARG A 79 -6.35 -6.06 12.04
CA ARG A 79 -5.99 -6.55 10.71
C ARG A 79 -4.55 -6.29 10.33
N LEU A 80 -4.00 -5.14 10.72
CA LEU A 80 -2.64 -4.73 10.38
C LEU A 80 -1.65 -4.81 11.56
N GLN A 81 -2.13 -5.23 12.74
CA GLN A 81 -1.34 -5.25 13.99
C GLN A 81 -0.70 -3.88 14.28
N ILE A 82 -1.50 -2.81 14.14
CA ILE A 82 -1.09 -1.42 14.44
C ILE A 82 -1.92 -0.86 15.58
N ASN A 83 -1.32 0.06 16.35
CA ASN A 83 -2.05 0.72 17.44
C ASN A 83 -3.12 1.69 16.92
N SER A 84 -4.07 2.01 17.81
CA SER A 84 -5.24 2.86 17.52
C SER A 84 -4.88 4.26 17.01
N SER A 85 -3.81 4.87 17.54
CA SER A 85 -3.34 6.19 17.10
C SER A 85 -2.82 6.15 15.66
N ARG A 86 -2.04 5.13 15.30
CA ARG A 86 -1.57 4.92 13.92
C ARG A 86 -2.73 4.63 12.99
N ALA A 87 -3.64 3.74 13.36
CA ALA A 87 -4.83 3.43 12.56
C ALA A 87 -5.67 4.68 12.30
N TYR A 88 -5.91 5.51 13.33
CA TYR A 88 -6.62 6.77 13.17
C TYR A 88 -5.94 7.71 12.16
N LYS A 89 -4.63 7.91 12.27
CA LYS A 89 -3.88 8.75 11.32
C LYS A 89 -3.98 8.24 9.87
N GLN A 90 -3.96 6.93 9.66
CA GLN A 90 -4.09 6.36 8.32
C GLN A 90 -5.51 6.54 7.76
N ILE A 91 -6.54 6.32 8.58
CA ILE A 91 -7.95 6.56 8.21
C ILE A 91 -8.15 8.02 7.83
N GLN A 92 -7.67 8.96 8.65
CA GLN A 92 -7.75 10.40 8.35
C GLN A 92 -7.02 10.74 7.06
N LYS A 93 -5.83 10.16 6.82
CA LYS A 93 -5.09 10.36 5.56
C LYS A 93 -5.89 9.86 4.35
N MET A 94 -6.61 8.74 4.46
CA MET A 94 -7.47 8.26 3.38
C MET A 94 -8.66 9.18 3.12
N ILE A 95 -9.30 9.68 4.18
CA ILE A 95 -10.42 10.64 4.07
C ILE A 95 -9.96 11.92 3.39
N ASN A 96 -8.83 12.48 3.83
CA ASN A 96 -8.26 13.70 3.27
C ASN A 96 -7.86 13.55 1.79
N GLN A 97 -7.60 12.33 1.33
CA GLN A 97 -7.28 12.03 -0.08
C GLN A 97 -8.51 11.63 -0.90
N GLY A 98 -9.72 11.71 -0.33
CA GLY A 98 -10.96 11.33 -1.00
C GLY A 98 -11.06 9.83 -1.31
N LEU A 99 -10.31 8.99 -0.59
CA LEU A 99 -10.30 7.53 -0.77
C LEU A 99 -11.32 6.82 0.13
N LEU A 100 -11.82 7.52 1.15
CA LEU A 100 -12.74 7.00 2.15
C LEU A 100 -13.70 8.13 2.58
N ILE A 101 -14.98 7.82 2.72
CA ILE A 101 -15.98 8.73 3.27
C ILE A 101 -16.38 8.21 4.64
N ALA A 102 -16.40 9.08 5.64
CA ALA A 102 -16.89 8.77 6.98
C ALA A 102 -18.23 9.49 7.22
N THR A 103 -19.28 8.73 7.52
CA THR A 103 -20.61 9.26 7.83
C THR A 103 -21.01 8.90 9.25
N LYS A 104 -21.69 9.81 9.94
CA LYS A 104 -22.29 9.51 11.25
C LYS A 104 -23.71 9.02 11.02
N THR A 105 -24.04 7.87 11.59
CA THR A 105 -25.40 7.38 11.65
C THR A 105 -26.21 8.20 12.68
N PRO A 106 -27.56 8.17 12.61
CA PRO A 106 -28.41 8.80 13.62
C PRO A 106 -28.13 8.31 15.05
N LYS A 107 -27.62 7.08 15.21
CA LYS A 107 -27.22 6.49 16.49
C LYS A 107 -25.83 6.94 16.98
N GLY A 108 -25.17 7.84 16.26
CA GLY A 108 -23.84 8.35 16.60
C GLY A 108 -22.66 7.46 16.19
N THR A 109 -22.92 6.26 15.65
CA THR A 109 -21.87 5.35 15.13
C THR A 109 -21.31 5.89 13.81
N VAL A 110 -20.00 5.81 13.62
CA VAL A 110 -19.34 6.16 12.36
C VAL A 110 -19.36 4.96 11.40
N GLN A 111 -19.88 5.17 10.20
CA GLN A 111 -19.79 4.25 9.07
C GLN A 111 -18.77 4.76 8.06
N TYR A 112 -18.15 3.83 7.36
CA TYR A 112 -17.13 4.13 6.37
C TYR A 112 -17.52 3.56 5.01
N GLN A 113 -17.33 4.35 3.97
CA GLN A 113 -17.56 3.96 2.58
C GLN A 113 -16.28 4.15 1.77
N VAL A 114 -15.82 3.09 1.12
CA VAL A 114 -14.65 3.14 0.22
C VAL A 114 -15.06 3.79 -1.12
N VAL A 115 -14.25 4.74 -1.59
CA VAL A 115 -14.55 5.50 -2.82
C VAL A 115 -13.92 4.81 -4.03
N THR A 116 -14.73 4.31 -4.97
CA THR A 116 -14.25 3.49 -6.10
C THR A 116 -14.20 4.22 -7.45
N THR A 117 -14.30 5.55 -7.44
CA THR A 117 -14.29 6.42 -8.63
C THR A 117 -12.98 6.33 -9.42
N HIS A 118 -13.00 6.77 -10.68
CA HIS A 118 -11.78 6.81 -11.51
C HIS A 118 -10.69 7.71 -10.88
N THR A 119 -11.11 8.85 -10.31
CA THR A 119 -10.22 9.77 -9.58
C THR A 119 -9.56 9.08 -8.39
N ALA A 120 -10.32 8.35 -7.57
CA ALA A 120 -9.77 7.61 -6.43
C ALA A 120 -8.77 6.54 -6.88
N LYS A 121 -9.08 5.79 -7.95
CA LYS A 121 -8.14 4.80 -8.54
C LYS A 121 -6.84 5.46 -9.01
N ASN A 122 -6.90 6.65 -9.60
CA ASN A 122 -5.71 7.38 -10.02
C ASN A 122 -4.89 7.88 -8.82
N THR A 123 -5.54 8.35 -7.76
CA THR A 123 -4.87 8.71 -6.50
C THR A 123 -4.17 7.50 -5.89
N ILE A 124 -4.82 6.33 -5.86
CA ILE A 124 -4.20 5.07 -5.40
C ILE A 124 -2.95 4.78 -6.22
N LYS A 125 -3.05 4.74 -7.55
CA LYS A 125 -1.90 4.44 -8.43
C LYS A 125 -0.68 5.33 -8.12
N LYS A 126 -0.88 6.62 -7.85
CA LYS A 126 0.20 7.55 -7.50
C LYS A 126 1.01 7.10 -6.26
N HIS A 127 0.40 6.46 -5.27
CA HIS A 127 1.12 5.95 -4.10
C HIS A 127 2.01 4.74 -4.41
N PHE A 128 1.68 4.00 -5.46
CA PHE A 128 2.42 2.83 -5.93
C PHE A 128 3.36 3.17 -7.10
N SER A 129 3.30 4.38 -7.66
CA SER A 129 4.23 4.86 -8.70
C SER A 129 5.58 5.27 -8.12
N ILE A 130 6.28 4.37 -7.42
CA ILE A 130 7.66 4.61 -6.98
C ILE A 130 8.55 4.76 -8.23
N SER A 131 9.18 5.92 -8.41
CA SER A 131 10.16 6.20 -9.48
C SER A 131 11.58 5.74 -9.13
N ALA A 132 11.75 5.10 -7.96
CA ALA A 132 13.04 4.86 -7.32
C ALA A 132 13.66 3.49 -7.63
N TYR A 133 13.11 2.70 -8.55
CA TYR A 133 13.93 1.69 -9.19
C TYR A 133 14.63 2.40 -10.34
N PRO A 134 15.95 2.70 -10.24
CA PRO A 134 16.70 3.14 -11.41
C PRO A 134 16.41 2.12 -12.50
N ASP A 135 16.10 2.63 -13.69
CA ASP A 135 15.75 1.85 -14.87
C ASP A 135 16.40 0.48 -14.81
N THR A 136 15.59 -0.57 -14.73
CA THR A 136 16.04 -1.89 -15.17
C THR A 136 16.72 -1.63 -16.50
N GLN A 137 18.05 -1.72 -16.50
CA GLN A 137 18.86 -1.42 -17.67
C GLN A 137 18.15 -2.07 -18.84
N LYS A 138 17.88 -1.29 -19.87
CA LYS A 138 17.51 -1.82 -21.17
C LYS A 138 18.56 -2.88 -21.50
N HIS A 139 18.24 -4.15 -21.26
CA HIS A 139 18.79 -5.22 -22.06
C HIS A 139 18.07 -5.14 -23.40
N SER A 140 18.37 -4.07 -24.15
CA SER A 140 18.33 -4.10 -25.59
C SER A 140 19.50 -4.97 -26.01
N ASN A 141 19.16 -6.19 -26.45
CA ASN A 141 19.99 -7.00 -27.32
C ASN A 141 20.62 -6.12 -28.40
N SER A 142 21.95 -6.16 -28.53
CA SER A 142 22.75 -6.12 -29.75
C SER A 142 24.21 -6.30 -29.37
#